data_AF-A0A831WGK7-F1
#
_entry.id   AF-A0A831WGK7-F1
#
_cell.length_a   1.000
_cell.length_b   1.000
_cell.length_c   1.000
_cell.angle_alpha   90.00
_cell.angle_beta   90.00
_cell.angle_gamma   90.00
#
_symmetry.space_group_name_H-M   'P 1'
#
loop_
_entity.id
_entity.type
_entity.pdbx_description
1 polymer ?
#
loop_
_entity_poly.entity_id
_entity_poly.type
_entity_poly.pdbx_seq_one_letter_code
_entity_poly.pdbx_strand_id
1 'polypeptide(L)'
;MTDSLQHRFERLYPALANDASFLRSLLDSGRQISLPAGQHICLEGSNCNHLAFVLSGTGRVYKLGESGREITLYRVDAGECCILTLSCIISEKRFPAFAVSESDLE
;
A
#
# COMPACT_ATOMS: atom_id res chain seq x y z
N MET A 1 11.93 5.61 -18.31
CA MET A 1 10.96 4.89 -17.43
C MET A 1 10.93 5.48 -16.03
N THR A 2 12.08 5.81 -15.43
CA THR A 2 12.14 6.45 -14.10
C THR A 2 11.43 7.81 -14.05
N ASP A 3 11.57 8.64 -15.11
CA ASP A 3 10.94 9.96 -15.18
C ASP A 3 9.40 9.92 -15.06
N SER A 4 8.74 8.89 -15.61
CA SER A 4 7.27 8.77 -15.50
C SER A 4 6.82 8.35 -14.09
N LEU A 5 7.60 7.53 -13.40
CA LEU A 5 7.29 7.11 -12.03
C LEU A 5 7.56 8.25 -11.04
N GLN A 6 8.68 8.97 -11.23
CA GLN A 6 9.02 10.13 -10.43
C GLN A 6 7.90 11.19 -10.48
N HIS A 7 7.45 11.55 -11.69
CA HIS A 7 6.35 12.52 -11.84
C HIS A 7 5.03 12.05 -11.21
N ARG A 8 4.74 10.74 -11.24
CA ARG A 8 3.56 10.20 -10.53
C ARG A 8 3.71 10.36 -9.02
N PHE A 9 4.88 10.03 -8.48
CA PHE A 9 5.17 10.19 -7.05
C PHE A 9 5.13 11.66 -6.60
N GLU A 10 5.70 12.58 -7.36
CA GLU A 10 5.66 14.02 -7.08
C GLU A 10 4.22 14.53 -7.00
N ARG A 11 3.34 14.04 -7.87
CA ARG A 11 1.92 14.41 -7.89
C ARG A 11 1.13 13.79 -6.73
N LEU A 12 1.38 12.52 -6.42
CA LEU A 12 0.59 11.75 -5.44
C LEU A 12 1.09 11.93 -4.01
N TYR A 13 2.38 12.16 -3.81
CA TYR A 13 3.06 12.28 -2.52
C TYR A 13 3.95 13.54 -2.45
N PRO A 14 3.38 14.75 -2.63
CA PRO A 14 4.16 15.98 -2.72
C PRO A 14 5.01 16.24 -1.46
N ALA A 15 4.52 15.86 -0.27
CA ALA A 15 5.26 16.00 0.97
C ALA A 15 6.55 15.18 1.01
N LEU A 16 6.57 14.00 0.38
CA LEU A 16 7.74 13.13 0.30
C LEU A 16 8.68 13.55 -0.84
N ALA A 17 8.12 14.15 -1.90
CA ALA A 17 8.88 14.59 -3.06
C ALA A 17 9.67 15.90 -2.83
N ASN A 18 9.43 16.60 -1.73
CA ASN A 18 10.16 17.83 -1.38
C ASN A 18 11.66 17.58 -1.11
N ASP A 19 12.05 16.34 -0.78
CA ASP A 19 13.45 15.93 -0.70
C ASP A 19 13.79 15.04 -1.90
N ALA A 20 14.47 15.64 -2.89
CA ALA A 20 14.86 14.96 -4.11
C ALA A 20 15.82 13.77 -3.85
N SER A 21 16.63 13.82 -2.78
CA SER A 21 17.56 12.75 -2.44
C SER A 21 16.84 11.55 -1.83
N PHE A 22 15.84 11.82 -0.98
CA PHE A 22 14.94 10.81 -0.44
C PHE A 22 14.10 10.17 -1.55
N LEU A 23 13.48 10.97 -2.41
CA LEU A 23 12.68 10.47 -3.52
C LEU A 23 13.50 9.57 -4.45
N ARG A 24 14.72 9.99 -4.81
CA ARG A 24 15.61 9.16 -5.62
C ARG A 24 15.95 7.84 -4.95
N SER A 25 16.28 7.87 -3.65
CA SER A 25 16.60 6.64 -2.89
C SER A 25 15.39 5.70 -2.80
N LEU A 26 14.18 6.25 -2.63
CA LEU A 26 12.94 5.49 -2.62
C LEU A 26 12.67 4.83 -3.98
N LEU A 27 12.85 5.57 -5.08
CA LEU A 27 12.63 5.07 -6.44
C LEU A 27 13.69 4.02 -6.84
N ASP A 28 14.94 4.18 -6.41
CA ASP A 28 16.04 3.25 -6.73
C ASP A 28 15.93 1.94 -5.92
N SER A 29 15.41 1.97 -4.70
CA SER A 29 15.24 0.79 -3.83
C SER A 29 13.86 0.16 -3.90
N GLY A 30 12.86 0.91 -4.36
CA GLY A 30 11.49 0.48 -4.50
C GLY A 30 11.28 -0.49 -5.67
N ARG A 31 10.15 -1.19 -5.64
CA ARG A 31 9.68 -2.01 -6.75
C ARG A 31 8.26 -1.60 -7.10
N GLN A 32 8.04 -1.27 -8.37
CA GLN A 32 6.69 -1.12 -8.90
C GLN A 32 6.08 -2.50 -9.12
N ILE A 33 4.85 -2.69 -8.66
CA ILE A 33 4.11 -3.94 -8.77
C ILE A 33 2.71 -3.58 -9.27
N SER A 34 2.14 -4.42 -10.14
CA SER A 34 0.74 -4.29 -10.56
C SER A 34 -0.03 -5.51 -10.07
N LEU A 35 -1.22 -5.29 -9.52
CA LEU A 35 -2.10 -6.34 -9.01
C LEU A 35 -3.47 -6.21 -9.69
N PRO A 36 -4.00 -7.25 -10.37
CA PRO A 36 -5.39 -7.25 -10.83
C PRO A 36 -6.36 -7.13 -9.67
N ALA A 37 -7.57 -6.64 -9.95
CA ALA A 37 -8.66 -6.63 -8.99
C ALA A 37 -8.93 -8.05 -8.39
N GLY A 38 -9.18 -8.10 -7.09
CA GLY A 38 -9.45 -9.33 -6.34
C GLY A 38 -8.21 -10.04 -5.80
N GLN A 39 -7.00 -9.56 -6.05
CA GLN A 39 -5.78 -10.15 -5.53
C GLN A 39 -5.49 -9.69 -4.09
N HIS A 40 -5.14 -10.64 -3.23
CA HIS A 40 -4.70 -10.31 -1.87
C HIS A 40 -3.36 -9.57 -1.89
N ILE A 41 -3.36 -8.41 -1.26
CA ILE A 41 -2.17 -7.58 -1.02
C ILE A 41 -1.47 -8.07 0.25
N CYS A 42 -2.26 -8.35 1.30
CA CYS A 42 -1.76 -8.85 2.58
C CYS A 42 -2.84 -9.71 3.25
N LEU A 43 -2.41 -10.77 3.94
CA LEU A 43 -3.29 -11.63 4.72
C LEU A 43 -3.15 -11.34 6.21
N GLU A 44 -4.22 -11.57 6.97
CA GLU A 44 -4.15 -11.50 8.42
C GLU A 44 -3.09 -12.47 8.96
N GLY A 45 -2.28 -12.02 9.92
CA GLY A 45 -1.18 -12.81 10.47
C GLY A 45 0.13 -12.74 9.67
N SER A 46 0.15 -12.07 8.51
CA SER A 46 1.36 -11.90 7.70
C SER A 46 2.38 -10.99 8.38
N ASN A 47 3.66 -11.17 8.04
CA ASN A 47 4.70 -10.18 8.34
C ASN A 47 4.60 -9.03 7.33
N CYS A 48 4.82 -7.81 7.80
CA CYS A 48 4.93 -6.65 6.92
C CYS A 48 6.40 -6.32 6.69
N ASN A 49 6.90 -6.63 5.50
CA ASN A 49 8.31 -6.37 5.14
C ASN A 49 8.47 -5.12 4.26
N HIS A 50 7.37 -4.63 3.68
CA HIS A 50 7.37 -3.53 2.73
C HIS A 50 6.18 -2.61 3.00
N LEU A 51 6.40 -1.31 2.83
CA LEU A 51 5.33 -0.32 2.80
C LEU A 51 4.92 -0.08 1.35
N ALA A 52 3.64 -0.25 1.05
CA ALA A 52 3.09 -0.01 -0.27
C ALA A 52 2.65 1.46 -0.40
N PHE A 53 3.02 2.08 -1.52
CA PHE A 53 2.58 3.39 -1.97
C PHE A 53 1.68 3.17 -3.19
N VAL A 54 0.39 3.48 -3.07
CA VAL A 54 -0.59 3.26 -4.15
C VAL A 54 -0.46 4.37 -5.20
N LEU A 55 -0.15 3.99 -6.43
CA LEU A 55 0.01 4.86 -7.58
C LEU A 55 -1.26 4.98 -8.43
N SER A 56 -2.13 3.97 -8.37
CA SER A 56 -3.48 3.97 -8.95
C SER A 56 -4.31 2.80 -8.43
N GLY A 57 -5.62 2.90 -8.55
CA GLY A 57 -6.55 1.88 -8.07
C GLY A 57 -6.86 2.03 -6.58
N THR A 58 -7.48 0.99 -6.03
CA THR A 58 -8.01 1.00 -4.67
C THR A 58 -7.74 -0.35 -4.00
N GLY A 59 -7.12 -0.31 -2.82
CA GLY A 59 -7.01 -1.45 -1.92
C GLY A 59 -8.09 -1.38 -0.84
N ARG A 60 -8.76 -2.50 -0.56
CA ARG A 60 -9.72 -2.63 0.53
C ARG A 60 -9.07 -3.33 1.72
N VAL A 61 -9.12 -2.69 2.88
CA VAL A 61 -8.68 -3.30 4.15
C VAL A 61 -9.90 -3.70 4.96
N TYR A 62 -9.95 -4.95 5.40
CA TYR A 62 -11.13 -5.51 6.06
C TYR A 62 -10.76 -6.57 7.11
N LYS A 63 -11.73 -6.91 7.96
CA LYS A 63 -11.63 -7.97 8.98
C LYS A 63 -12.74 -8.99 8.78
N LEU A 64 -12.45 -10.23 9.16
CA LEU A 64 -13.47 -11.27 9.30
C LEU A 64 -13.99 -11.29 10.74
N GLY A 65 -15.31 -11.22 10.90
CA GLY A 65 -15.97 -11.50 12.16
C GLY A 65 -16.11 -13.01 12.38
N GLU A 66 -16.44 -13.42 13.61
CA GLU A 66 -16.57 -14.83 13.99
C GLU A 66 -17.61 -15.61 13.17
N SER A 67 -18.62 -14.92 12.64
CA SER A 67 -19.64 -15.50 11.75
C SER A 67 -19.20 -15.64 10.29
N GLY A 68 -17.96 -15.29 9.96
CA GLY A 68 -17.44 -15.24 8.58
C GLY A 68 -17.83 -13.98 7.81
N ARG A 69 -18.57 -13.04 8.43
CA ARG A 69 -18.93 -11.77 7.80
C ARG A 69 -17.71 -10.86 7.71
N GLU A 70 -17.50 -10.26 6.54
CA GLU A 70 -16.49 -9.23 6.34
C GLU A 70 -16.95 -7.84 6.82
N ILE A 71 -16.05 -7.13 7.48
CA ILE A 71 -16.22 -5.73 7.87
C ILE A 71 -15.08 -4.93 7.25
N THR A 72 -15.41 -4.09 6.27
CA THR A 72 -14.47 -3.13 5.69
C THR A 72 -14.08 -2.11 6.76
N LEU A 73 -12.77 -1.97 7.01
CA LEU A 73 -12.22 -0.99 7.92
C LEU A 73 -12.03 0.35 7.22
N TYR A 74 -11.35 0.32 6.07
CA TYR A 74 -11.09 1.48 5.21
C TYR A 74 -10.61 1.04 3.82
N ARG A 75 -10.46 2.01 2.93
CA ARG A 75 -9.84 1.86 1.61
C ARG A 75 -8.55 2.65 1.55
N VAL A 76 -7.63 2.20 0.70
CA VAL A 76 -6.36 2.85 0.41
C VAL A 76 -6.38 3.18 -1.08
N ASP A 77 -6.48 4.46 -1.40
CA ASP A 77 -6.55 4.98 -2.76
C ASP A 77 -5.19 5.51 -3.24
N ALA A 78 -5.13 5.94 -4.50
CA ALA A 78 -3.94 6.55 -5.07
C ALA A 78 -3.46 7.76 -4.26
N GLY A 79 -2.17 7.79 -3.92
CA GLY A 79 -1.60 8.82 -3.04
C GLY A 79 -1.68 8.49 -1.55
N GLU A 80 -2.17 7.30 -1.19
CA GLU A 80 -2.21 6.83 0.19
C GLU A 80 -1.26 5.65 0.43
N CYS A 81 -1.04 5.35 1.70
CA CYS A 81 -0.31 4.17 2.15
C CYS A 81 -1.19 3.40 3.14
N CYS A 82 -1.04 2.08 3.20
CA CYS A 82 -1.77 1.29 4.18
C CYS A 82 -1.23 1.56 5.60
N ILE A 83 -2.01 2.26 6.42
CA ILE A 83 -1.60 2.64 7.78
C ILE A 83 -1.37 1.42 8.68
N LEU A 84 -2.10 0.32 8.47
CA LEU A 84 -1.88 -0.92 9.22
C LEU A 84 -0.57 -1.59 8.83
N THR A 85 -0.14 -1.51 7.57
CA THR A 85 1.16 -2.05 7.14
C THR A 85 2.29 -1.25 7.77
N LEU A 86 2.17 0.08 7.81
CA LEU A 86 3.12 0.94 8.51
C LEU A 86 3.20 0.62 10.01
N SER A 87 2.04 0.51 10.67
CA SER A 87 1.97 0.17 12.10
C SER A 87 2.55 -1.22 12.39
N CYS A 88 2.28 -2.20 11.54
CA CYS A 88 2.82 -3.56 11.59
C CYS A 88 4.35 -3.58 11.50
N ILE A 89 4.94 -2.82 10.57
CA ILE A 89 6.40 -2.66 10.44
C ILE A 89 7.00 -2.03 11.70
N ILE A 90 6.46 -0.89 12.16
CA ILE A 90 7.02 -0.13 13.29
C ILE A 90 6.91 -0.92 14.60
N SER A 91 5.81 -1.63 14.81
CA SER A 91 5.57 -2.38 16.05
C SER A 91 6.12 -3.80 16.04
N GLU A 92 6.70 -4.25 14.91
CA GLU A 92 7.15 -5.62 14.68
C GLU A 92 6.06 -6.67 14.98
N LYS A 93 4.80 -6.31 14.72
CA LYS A 93 3.64 -7.18 14.92
C LYS A 93 3.15 -7.75 13.59
N ARG A 94 2.29 -8.76 13.66
CA ARG A 94 1.62 -9.32 12.50
C ARG A 94 0.54 -8.37 11.99
N PHE A 95 0.32 -8.38 10.68
CA PHE A 95 -0.74 -7.60 10.04
C PHE A 95 -2.10 -8.04 10.60
N PRO A 96 -2.89 -7.14 11.19
CA PRO A 96 -4.06 -7.53 11.98
C PRO A 96 -5.32 -7.63 11.12
N ALA A 97 -5.25 -7.56 9.79
CA ALA A 97 -6.41 -7.48 8.91
C ALA A 97 -6.14 -8.18 7.58
N PHE A 98 -7.09 -8.16 6.66
CA PHE A 98 -6.89 -8.54 5.27
C PHE A 98 -6.80 -7.29 4.41
N ALA A 99 -6.00 -7.35 3.35
CA ALA A 99 -5.96 -6.34 2.31
C ALA A 99 -6.10 -7.01 0.94
N VAL A 100 -7.00 -6.50 0.11
CA VAL A 100 -7.28 -7.01 -1.24
C VAL A 100 -7.38 -5.83 -2.21
N SER A 101 -6.92 -6.00 -3.45
CA SER A 101 -7.19 -5.03 -4.51
C SER A 101 -8.67 -5.05 -4.86
N GLU A 102 -9.36 -3.91 -4.75
CA GLU A 102 -10.78 -3.76 -5.14
C GLU A 102 -10.91 -3.41 -6.63
N SER A 103 -9.87 -2.78 -7.19
CA SER A 103 -9.66 -2.51 -8.61
C SER A 103 -8.23 -2.88 -9.01
N ASP A 104 -7.88 -2.81 -10.30
CA ASP A 104 -6.50 -2.96 -10.74
C ASP A 104 -5.63 -1.89 -10.04
N LEU A 105 -4.62 -2.36 -9.33
CA LEU A 105 -3.81 -1.55 -8.42
C LEU A 105 -2.35 -1.51 -8.89
N GLU A 106 -1.75 -0.32 -8.81
CA GLU A 106 -0.31 -0.09 -9.00
C GLU A 106 0.30 0.61 -7.79
#